data_AF-A0A813K3G3-F1
#
_entry.id   AF-A0A813K3G3-F1
#
_cell.length_a   1.000
_cell.length_b   1.000
_cell.length_c   1.000
_cell.angle_alpha   90.00
_cell.angle_beta   90.00
_cell.angle_gamma   90.00
#
_symmetry.space_group_name_H-M   'P 1'
#
loop_
_entity.id
_entity.type
_entity.pdbx_description
1 polymer ?
#
loop_
_entity_poly.entity_id
_entity_poly.type
_entity_poly.pdbx_seq_one_letter_code
_entity_poly.pdbx_strand_id
1 'polypeptide(L)'
;DPKLQKLLCDSGEVVELLLKTSRHGRLTSEDFPEVLELLKQQGRTGARVHRPLRLLLTGRASGAGVSDILRLLELAEAEGGDERGPTLKQRLSIVRQVFAARRTESQWRDAA
;
A
#
# COMPACT_ATOMS: atom_id res chain seq x y z
N ASP A 1 -9.54 12.34 12.54
CA ASP A 1 -9.79 12.88 11.19
C ASP A 1 -10.47 11.82 10.31
N PRO A 2 -11.75 12.03 9.92
CA PRO A 2 -12.51 11.12 9.06
C PRO A 2 -11.87 10.86 7.69
N LYS A 3 -11.16 11.85 7.11
CA LYS A 3 -10.47 11.69 5.83
C LYS A 3 -9.27 10.75 5.95
N LEU A 4 -8.55 10.87 7.07
CA LEU A 4 -7.44 9.99 7.40
C LEU A 4 -7.92 8.56 7.63
N GLN A 5 -9.02 8.35 8.37
CA GLN A 5 -9.58 7.00 8.57
C GLN A 5 -10.02 6.35 7.26
N LYS A 6 -10.65 7.10 6.36
CA LYS A 6 -11.05 6.57 5.04
C LYS A 6 -9.84 6.14 4.20
N LEU A 7 -8.77 6.94 4.19
CA LEU A 7 -7.53 6.60 3.51
C LEU A 7 -6.89 5.33 4.09
N LEU A 8 -6.92 5.20 5.40
CA LEU A 8 -6.41 4.07 6.15
C LEU A 8 -7.17 2.78 5.81
N CYS A 9 -8.50 2.81 5.76
CA CYS A 9 -9.31 1.69 5.27
C CYS A 9 -9.03 1.37 3.79
N ASP A 10 -9.01 2.40 2.93
CA ASP A 10 -8.70 2.23 1.50
C ASP A 10 -7.31 1.57 1.32
N SER A 11 -6.35 1.83 2.23
CA SER A 11 -5.01 1.24 2.24
C SER A 11 -4.99 -0.22 2.69
N GLY A 12 -5.78 -0.60 3.69
CA GLY A 12 -5.90 -2.00 4.10
C GLY A 12 -6.43 -2.90 2.97
N GLU A 13 -7.42 -2.43 2.23
CA GLU A 13 -7.95 -3.15 1.06
C GLU A 13 -6.94 -3.24 -0.10
N VAL A 14 -6.17 -2.18 -0.36
CA VAL A 14 -5.10 -2.20 -1.37
C VAL A 14 -4.01 -3.20 -0.99
N VAL A 15 -3.66 -3.32 0.28
CA VAL A 15 -2.67 -4.31 0.75
C VAL A 15 -3.08 -5.74 0.41
N GLU A 16 -4.34 -6.09 0.65
CA GLU A 16 -4.84 -7.43 0.33
C GLU A 16 -4.83 -7.70 -1.19
N LEU A 17 -5.09 -6.68 -2.01
CA LEU A 17 -4.96 -6.78 -3.46
C LEU A 17 -3.49 -6.99 -3.87
N LEU A 18 -2.59 -6.15 -3.35
CA LEU A 18 -1.16 -6.22 -3.64
C LEU A 18 -0.56 -7.55 -3.24
N LEU A 19 -0.99 -8.15 -2.12
CA LEU A 19 -0.53 -9.47 -1.71
C LEU A 19 -0.97 -10.59 -2.65
N LYS A 20 -2.12 -10.43 -3.33
CA LYS A 20 -2.61 -11.39 -4.32
C LYS A 20 -1.88 -11.27 -5.66
N THR A 21 -1.52 -10.04 -6.05
CA THR A 21 -0.85 -9.77 -7.33
C THR A 21 0.68 -9.81 -7.24
N SER A 22 1.27 -9.56 -6.07
CA SER A 22 2.73 -9.56 -5.92
C SER A 22 3.31 -10.94 -6.16
N ARG A 23 4.19 -11.07 -7.14
CA ARG A 23 5.03 -12.25 -7.30
C ARG A 23 6.20 -12.13 -6.32
N HIS A 24 6.40 -13.16 -5.49
CA HIS A 24 7.46 -13.21 -4.48
C HIS A 24 7.46 -12.07 -3.43
N GLY A 25 6.35 -11.36 -3.23
CA GLY A 25 6.26 -10.26 -2.27
C GLY A 25 6.96 -8.99 -2.73
N ARG A 26 7.21 -8.84 -4.04
CA ARG A 26 7.64 -7.59 -4.69
C ARG A 26 6.52 -7.05 -5.57
N LEU A 27 6.41 -5.74 -5.61
CA LEU A 27 5.57 -5.00 -6.54
C LEU A 27 6.51 -4.22 -7.44
N THR A 28 6.53 -4.58 -8.71
CA THR A 28 7.34 -3.91 -9.71
C THR A 28 6.53 -2.82 -10.42
N SER A 29 7.22 -1.94 -11.13
CA SER A 29 6.62 -0.98 -12.04
C SER A 29 5.88 -1.69 -13.19
N GLU A 30 6.28 -2.91 -13.54
CA GLU A 30 5.62 -3.75 -14.56
C GLU A 30 4.30 -4.37 -14.07
N ASP A 31 4.19 -4.69 -12.78
CA ASP A 31 2.95 -5.19 -12.17
C ASP A 31 1.90 -4.07 -11.97
N PHE A 32 2.34 -2.81 -12.02
CA PHE A 32 1.53 -1.68 -11.64
C PHE A 32 0.28 -1.44 -12.52
N PRO A 33 0.33 -1.57 -13.86
CA PRO A 33 -0.85 -1.48 -14.71
C PRO A 33 -1.95 -2.50 -14.34
N GLU A 34 -1.57 -3.74 -14.03
CA GLU A 34 -2.53 -4.78 -13.61
C GLU A 34 -3.20 -4.42 -12.28
N VAL A 35 -2.42 -3.96 -11.30
CA VAL A 35 -2.94 -3.47 -10.02
C VAL A 35 -3.91 -2.30 -10.21
N LEU A 36 -3.60 -1.36 -11.11
CA LEU A 36 -4.48 -0.24 -11.41
C LEU A 36 -5.82 -0.71 -11.99
N GLU A 37 -5.80 -1.65 -12.93
CA GLU A 37 -7.03 -2.19 -13.52
C GLU A 37 -7.90 -2.91 -12.49
N LEU A 38 -7.30 -3.71 -11.61
CA LEU A 38 -8.02 -4.38 -10.52
C LEU A 38 -8.64 -3.37 -9.54
N LEU A 39 -7.94 -2.29 -9.18
CA LEU A 39 -8.50 -1.23 -8.33
C LEU A 39 -9.65 -0.50 -9.03
N LYS A 40 -9.56 -0.26 -10.34
CA LYS A 40 -10.65 0.34 -11.14
C LYS A 40 -11.87 -0.57 -11.19
N GLN A 41 -11.68 -1.88 -11.36
CA GLN A 41 -12.77 -2.88 -11.33
C GLN A 41 -13.49 -2.90 -9.98
N GLN A 42 -12.80 -2.56 -8.89
CA GLN A 42 -13.39 -2.37 -7.55
C GLN A 42 -14.05 -0.98 -7.37
N GLY A 43 -14.25 -0.23 -8.46
CA GLY A 43 -14.89 1.08 -8.45
C GLY A 43 -14.03 2.20 -7.88
N ARG A 44 -12.70 2.02 -7.77
CA ARG A 44 -11.78 3.05 -7.28
C ARG A 44 -11.28 3.90 -8.43
N THR A 45 -11.38 5.22 -8.26
CA THR A 45 -10.93 6.18 -9.27
C THR A 45 -10.13 7.32 -8.65
N GLY A 46 -9.28 7.95 -9.46
CA GLY A 46 -8.49 9.13 -9.10
C GLY A 46 -7.71 8.95 -7.80
N ALA A 47 -7.94 9.85 -6.84
CA ALA A 47 -7.20 9.88 -5.59
C ALA A 47 -7.35 8.61 -4.72
N ARG A 48 -8.47 7.87 -4.84
CA ARG A 48 -8.72 6.64 -4.08
C ARG A 48 -7.88 5.44 -4.54
N VAL A 49 -7.29 5.55 -5.73
CA VAL A 49 -6.33 4.57 -6.25
C VAL A 49 -4.94 4.93 -5.76
N HIS A 50 -4.49 6.15 -6.02
CA HIS A 50 -3.08 6.50 -5.85
C HIS A 50 -2.68 6.89 -4.43
N ARG A 51 -3.57 7.49 -3.62
CA ARG A 51 -3.20 7.90 -2.24
C ARG A 51 -2.85 6.71 -1.34
N PRO A 52 -3.63 5.61 -1.33
CA PRO A 52 -3.26 4.42 -0.57
C PRO A 52 -1.91 3.85 -0.98
N LEU A 53 -1.67 3.72 -2.29
CA LEU A 53 -0.41 3.19 -2.81
C LEU A 53 0.78 4.05 -2.41
N ARG A 54 0.69 5.39 -2.53
CA ARG A 54 1.75 6.28 -2.06
C ARG A 54 1.98 6.13 -0.57
N LEU A 55 0.91 6.06 0.23
CA LEU A 55 1.02 5.90 1.68
C LEU A 55 1.76 4.62 2.04
N LEU A 56 1.46 3.50 1.37
CA LEU A 56 2.09 2.22 1.61
C LEU A 56 3.57 2.19 1.20
N LEU A 57 3.92 2.84 0.10
CA LEU A 57 5.29 2.84 -0.42
C LEU A 57 6.20 3.84 0.29
N THR A 58 5.67 5.00 0.68
CA THR A 58 6.48 6.15 1.13
C THR A 58 6.14 6.66 2.53
N GLY A 59 5.09 6.12 3.17
CA GLY A 59 4.55 6.68 4.41
C GLY A 59 3.80 8.01 4.22
N ARG A 60 3.63 8.50 2.98
CA ARG A 60 2.96 9.76 2.65
C ARG A 60 1.86 9.55 1.62
N ALA A 61 0.68 10.15 1.84
CA ALA A 61 -0.47 10.02 0.93
C ALA A 61 -0.34 10.89 -0.35
N SER A 62 0.59 11.84 -0.35
CA SER A 62 0.83 12.84 -1.39
C SER A 62 2.30 12.87 -1.79
N GLY A 63 2.57 13.31 -3.01
CA GLY A 63 3.92 13.37 -3.57
C GLY A 63 3.95 12.84 -5.00
N ALA A 64 5.09 12.28 -5.39
CA ALA A 64 5.37 11.75 -6.72
C ALA A 64 4.33 10.73 -7.22
N GLY A 65 4.35 10.48 -8.54
CA GLY A 65 3.57 9.43 -9.17
C GLY A 65 3.92 8.07 -8.59
N VAL A 66 2.93 7.17 -8.48
CA VAL A 66 3.18 5.81 -7.95
C VAL A 66 4.14 5.04 -8.85
N SER A 67 4.02 5.19 -10.17
CA SER A 67 4.95 4.59 -11.14
C SER A 67 6.39 5.07 -10.93
N ASP A 68 6.59 6.38 -10.71
CA ASP A 68 7.93 6.95 -10.48
C ASP A 68 8.52 6.43 -9.16
N ILE A 69 7.70 6.34 -8.11
CA ILE A 69 8.09 5.78 -6.81
C ILE A 69 8.54 4.32 -6.99
N LEU A 70 7.76 3.50 -7.70
CA LEU A 70 8.11 2.10 -7.96
C LEU A 70 9.42 2.00 -8.75
N ARG A 71 9.58 2.81 -9.80
CA ARG A 71 10.80 2.82 -10.61
C ARG A 71 12.04 3.19 -9.79
N LEU A 72 11.91 4.17 -8.90
CA LEU A 72 13.00 4.57 -8.00
C LEU A 72 13.32 3.49 -6.96
N LEU A 73 12.30 2.81 -6.42
CA LEU A 73 12.51 1.70 -5.49
C LEU A 73 13.20 0.52 -6.19
N GLU A 74 12.82 0.20 -7.42
CA GLU A 74 13.50 -0.81 -8.24
C GLU A 74 14.95 -0.46 -8.51
N LEU A 75 15.20 0.80 -8.90
CA LEU A 75 16.57 1.28 -9.15
C LEU A 75 17.40 1.22 -7.87
N ALA A 76 16.84 1.61 -6.73
CA ALA A 76 17.53 1.54 -5.44
C ALA A 76 17.82 0.08 -5.02
N GLU A 77 16.92 -0.86 -5.31
CA GLU A 77 17.13 -2.30 -5.09
C GLU A 77 18.19 -2.89 -6.05
N ALA A 78 18.22 -2.45 -7.32
CA ALA A 78 19.13 -2.97 -8.34
C ALA A 78 20.56 -2.42 -8.19
N GLU A 79 20.69 -1.11 -7.93
CA GLU A 79 21.97 -0.39 -7.82
C GLU A 79 22.58 -0.47 -6.41
N GLY A 80 21.98 -1.27 -5.52
CA GLY A 80 22.53 -1.53 -4.19
C GLY A 80 22.65 -0.26 -3.35
N GLY A 81 21.56 0.51 -3.26
CA GLY A 81 21.48 1.59 -2.28
C GLY A 81 21.86 1.05 -0.89
N ASP A 82 22.84 1.69 -0.25
CA ASP A 82 23.58 1.22 0.94
C ASP A 82 22.68 0.94 2.18
N GLU A 83 21.38 1.21 2.09
CA GLU A 83 20.39 0.92 3.12
C GLU A 83 19.52 -0.28 2.71
N ARG A 84 19.79 -1.45 3.30
CA ARG A 84 18.85 -2.59 3.29
C ARG A 84 17.62 -2.25 4.13
N GLY A 85 16.74 -1.41 3.58
CA GLY A 85 15.43 -1.13 4.14
C GLY A 85 14.54 -2.38 4.18
N PRO A 86 13.43 -2.36 4.95
CA PRO A 86 12.52 -3.49 5.01
C PRO A 86 11.93 -3.77 3.62
N THR A 87 11.97 -5.05 3.23
CA THR A 87 11.35 -5.56 1.99
C THR A 87 9.87 -5.19 1.94
N LEU A 88 9.29 -5.10 0.74
CA LEU A 88 7.85 -4.85 0.60
C LEU A 88 7.01 -5.86 1.39
N LYS A 89 7.39 -7.14 1.41
CA LYS A 89 6.76 -8.17 2.26
C LYS A 89 6.77 -7.78 3.75
N GLN A 90 7.90 -7.31 4.28
CA GLN A 90 7.99 -6.84 5.68
C GLN A 90 7.13 -5.60 5.91
N ARG A 91 7.14 -4.63 4.98
CA ARG A 91 6.29 -3.43 5.06
C ARG A 91 4.81 -3.78 5.05
N LEU A 92 4.37 -4.65 4.14
CA LEU A 92 3.00 -5.13 4.06
C LEU A 92 2.59 -5.92 5.32
N SER A 93 3.50 -6.68 5.92
CA SER A 93 3.23 -7.38 7.20
C SER A 93 3.03 -6.40 8.36
N ILE A 94 3.89 -5.38 8.49
CA ILE A 94 3.75 -4.34 9.51
C ILE A 94 2.41 -3.61 9.34
N VAL A 95 2.10 -3.23 8.09
CA VAL A 95 0.84 -2.62 7.72
C VAL A 95 -0.33 -3.52 8.12
N ARG A 96 -0.33 -4.81 7.75
CA ARG A 96 -1.37 -5.76 8.19
C ARG A 96 -1.51 -5.81 9.70
N GLN A 97 -0.43 -5.85 10.48
CA GLN A 97 -0.49 -5.86 11.94
C GLN A 97 -1.11 -4.57 12.50
N VAL A 98 -0.69 -3.41 12.01
CA VAL A 98 -1.23 -2.10 12.40
C VAL A 98 -2.72 -1.99 12.08
N PHE A 99 -3.15 -2.50 10.93
CA PHE A 99 -4.56 -2.45 10.52
C PHE A 99 -5.42 -3.58 11.10
N ALA A 100 -4.82 -4.72 11.48
CA ALA A 100 -5.50 -5.78 12.21
C ALA A 100 -5.77 -5.36 13.66
N ALA A 101 -4.80 -4.74 14.33
CA ALA A 101 -4.94 -4.23 15.70
C ALA A 101 -6.07 -3.18 15.82
N ARG A 102 -6.27 -2.35 14.79
CA ARG A 102 -7.36 -1.37 14.75
C ARG A 102 -8.75 -1.97 14.50
N ARG A 103 -8.83 -3.15 13.87
CA ARG A 103 -10.09 -3.89 13.73
C ARG A 103 -10.56 -4.47 15.07
N THR A 104 -9.62 -4.95 15.89
CA THR A 104 -9.93 -5.40 17.25
C THR A 104 -10.32 -4.23 18.15
N GLU A 105 -9.63 -3.09 18.13
CA GLU A 105 -10.01 -1.92 18.95
C GLU A 105 -11.39 -1.35 18.64
N SER A 106 -11.86 -1.42 17.38
CA SER A 106 -13.23 -1.02 17.03
C SER A 106 -14.28 -1.99 17.57
N GLN A 107 -13.94 -3.27 17.71
CA GLN A 107 -14.86 -4.31 18.18
C GLN A 107 -15.14 -4.26 19.70
N TRP A 108 -14.25 -3.63 20.48
CA TRP A 108 -14.44 -3.42 21.92
C TRP A 108 -15.17 -2.12 22.26
N ARG A 109 -15.28 -1.16 21.33
CA ARG A 109 -15.99 0.11 21.55
C ARG A 109 -17.49 0.04 21.29
N ASP A 110 -17.96 -0.98 20.57
CA ASP A 110 -19.38 -1.23 20.32
C ASP A 110 -19.98 -2.25 21.31
N ALA A 111 -19.20 -2.71 22.29
CA ALA A 111 -19.60 -3.68 23.31
C ALA A 111 -19.55 -3.12 24.75
N ALA A 112 -19.45 -1.80 24.90
CA ALA A 112 -19.50 -1.07 26.18
C ALA A 112 -20.53 0.06 26.09
#